data_AF-A0A656JJM4-F1
#
_entry.id   AF-A0A656JJM4-F1
#
_cell.length_a   1.000
_cell.length_b   1.000
_cell.length_c   1.000
_cell.angle_alpha   90.00
_cell.angle_beta   90.00
_cell.angle_gamma   90.00
#
_symmetry.space_group_name_H-M   'P 1'
#
loop_
_entity.id
_entity.type
_entity.pdbx_description
1 polymer ?
#
loop_
_entity_poly.entity_id
_entity_poly.type
_entity_poly.pdbx_seq_one_letter_code
_entity_poly.pdbx_strand_id
1 'polypeptide(L)'
;MGAAETRRAIEAADKALPAWRALTAKERGAKLRRWFELMIENQDDLGRLMTLEQGKPLAEAKGEIAYAASFIEWFSEEAKRVYGDVIPGHQPDK
;
A
#
# COMPACT_ATOMS: atom_id res chain seq x y z
N MET A 1 4.10 8.00 20.98
CA MET A 1 4.04 9.25 20.19
C MET A 1 3.17 10.25 20.92
N GLY A 2 3.58 11.51 20.99
CA GLY A 2 2.80 12.59 21.59
C GLY A 2 2.07 13.43 20.54
N ALA A 3 1.28 14.41 21.00
CA ALA A 3 0.47 15.27 20.13
C ALA A 3 1.31 16.04 19.09
N ALA A 4 2.55 16.41 19.43
CA ALA A 4 3.45 17.12 18.53
C ALA A 4 3.91 16.21 17.37
N GLU A 5 4.30 14.96 17.66
CA GLU A 5 4.67 13.96 16.64
C GLU A 5 3.50 13.71 15.68
N THR A 6 2.29 13.56 16.22
CA THR A 6 1.08 13.34 15.43
C THR A 6 0.80 14.52 14.49
N ARG A 7 0.93 15.76 14.97
CA ARG A 7 0.75 16.95 14.11
C ARG A 7 1.75 16.97 12.96
N ARG A 8 3.02 16.68 13.23
CA ARG A 8 4.06 16.60 12.19
C ARG A 8 3.75 15.52 11.15
N ALA A 9 3.23 14.36 11.56
CA ALA A 9 2.85 13.30 10.64
C ALA A 9 1.70 13.71 9.71
N ILE A 10 0.69 14.41 10.25
CA ILE A 10 -0.45 14.93 9.45
C ILE A 10 0.03 15.95 8.43
N GLU A 11 0.84 16.93 8.84
CA GLU A 11 1.39 17.96 7.95
C GLU A 11 2.24 17.34 6.82
N ALA A 12 3.05 16.32 7.15
CA ALA A 12 3.84 15.60 6.16
C ALA A 12 2.97 14.83 5.15
N ALA A 13 1.89 14.18 5.63
CA ALA A 13 0.96 13.46 4.77
C ALA A 13 0.20 14.40 3.82
N ASP A 14 -0.28 15.55 4.33
CA ASP A 14 -0.95 16.58 3.54
C ASP A 14 -0.03 17.12 2.43
N LYS A 15 1.24 17.40 2.77
CA LYS A 15 2.24 17.86 1.80
C LYS A 15 2.57 16.80 0.72
N ALA A 16 2.54 15.51 1.05
CA ALA A 16 2.83 14.43 0.11
C ALA A 16 1.67 14.10 -0.83
N LEU A 17 0.42 14.33 -0.38
CA LEU A 17 -0.79 13.94 -1.10
C LEU A 17 -0.91 14.52 -2.52
N PRO A 18 -0.62 15.81 -2.80
CA PRO A 18 -0.71 16.36 -4.15
C PRO A 18 0.14 15.63 -5.19
N ALA A 19 1.39 15.28 -4.84
CA ALA A 19 2.28 14.54 -5.73
C ALA A 19 1.80 13.08 -5.90
N TRP A 20 1.35 12.45 -4.81
CA TRP A 20 0.84 11.07 -4.85
C TRP A 20 -0.42 10.93 -5.71
N ARG A 21 -1.41 11.82 -5.52
CA ARG A 21 -2.69 11.76 -6.26
C ARG A 21 -2.52 12.09 -7.74
N ALA A 22 -1.48 12.85 -8.10
CA ALA A 22 -1.17 13.19 -9.48
C ALA A 22 -0.56 12.03 -10.27
N LEU A 23 -0.05 10.99 -9.59
CA LEU A 23 0.42 9.78 -10.25
C LEU A 23 -0.72 9.09 -11.00
N THR A 24 -0.40 8.49 -12.14
CA THR A 24 -1.32 7.59 -12.84
C THR A 24 -1.54 6.31 -12.03
N ALA A 25 -2.65 5.63 -12.32
CA ALA A 25 -2.93 4.30 -11.77
C ALA A 25 -1.78 3.29 -12.00
N LYS A 26 -1.15 3.34 -13.19
CA LYS A 26 -0.02 2.47 -13.55
C LYS A 26 1.20 2.74 -12.68
N GLU A 27 1.54 4.01 -12.43
CA GLU A 27 2.69 4.39 -11.60
C GLU A 27 2.48 3.99 -10.14
N ARG A 28 1.27 4.18 -9.59
CA ARG A 28 0.94 3.71 -8.24
C ARG A 28 1.06 2.19 -8.14
N GLY A 29 0.50 1.47 -9.12
CA GLY A 29 0.62 0.01 -9.19
C GLY A 29 2.08 -0.46 -9.23
N ALA A 30 2.93 0.17 -10.04
CA ALA A 30 4.36 -0.17 -10.11
C ALA A 30 5.09 0.03 -8.77
N LYS A 31 4.76 1.10 -8.03
CA LYS A 31 5.33 1.35 -6.69
C LYS A 31 4.91 0.27 -5.68
N LEU A 32 3.62 -0.11 -5.68
CA LEU A 32 3.12 -1.18 -4.82
C LEU A 32 3.75 -2.53 -5.18
N ARG A 33 3.88 -2.84 -6.48
CA ARG A 33 4.54 -4.06 -6.94
C ARG A 33 5.99 -4.13 -6.47
N ARG A 34 6.74 -3.03 -6.58
CA ARG A 34 8.12 -2.96 -6.08
C ARG A 34 8.19 -3.15 -4.55
N TRP A 35 7.20 -2.64 -3.82
CA TRP A 35 7.14 -2.85 -2.37
C TRP A 35 6.91 -4.33 -2.01
N PHE A 36 5.97 -5.00 -2.69
CA PHE A 36 5.80 -6.46 -2.56
C PHE A 36 7.13 -7.21 -2.80
N GLU A 37 7.82 -6.92 -3.90
CA GLU A 37 9.10 -7.56 -4.22
C GLU A 37 10.12 -7.38 -3.09
N LEU A 38 10.24 -6.16 -2.55
CA LEU A 38 11.14 -5.86 -1.44
C LEU A 38 10.74 -6.59 -0.15
N MET A 39 9.45 -6.75 0.13
CA MET A 39 8.98 -7.53 1.28
C MET A 39 9.36 -9.01 1.17
N ILE A 40 9.23 -9.59 -0.03
CA ILE A 40 9.61 -10.99 -0.28
C ILE A 40 11.14 -11.15 -0.24
N GLU A 41 11.88 -10.24 -0.86
CA GLU A 41 13.36 -10.23 -0.84
C GLU A 41 13.91 -10.16 0.59
N ASN A 42 13.24 -9.43 1.48
CA ASN A 42 13.65 -9.22 2.88
C ASN A 42 12.80 -10.02 3.88
N GLN A 43 12.10 -11.09 3.44
CA GLN A 43 11.15 -11.83 4.27
C GLN A 43 11.81 -12.41 5.53
N ASP A 44 13.05 -12.89 5.42
CA ASP A 44 13.80 -13.46 6.54
C ASP A 44 14.10 -12.42 7.63
N ASP A 45 14.55 -11.23 7.22
CA ASP A 45 14.90 -10.16 8.16
C ASP A 45 13.66 -9.58 8.83
N LEU A 46 12.59 -9.34 8.06
CA LEU A 46 11.29 -8.91 8.59
C LEU A 46 10.70 -9.96 9.55
N GLY A 47 10.80 -11.24 9.20
CA GLY A 47 10.37 -12.34 10.06
C GLY A 47 11.16 -12.39 11.38
N ARG A 48 12.48 -12.19 11.34
CA ARG A 48 13.33 -12.12 12.53
C ARG A 48 12.93 -10.96 13.45
N LEU A 49 12.71 -9.77 12.90
CA LEU A 49 12.26 -8.62 13.68
C LEU A 49 10.94 -8.93 14.39
N MET A 50 9.96 -9.48 13.67
CA MET A 50 8.67 -9.80 14.26
C MET A 50 8.75 -10.92 15.31
N THR A 51 9.63 -11.92 15.14
CA THR A 51 9.94 -12.90 16.19
C THR A 51 10.55 -12.24 17.42
N LEU A 52 11.49 -11.30 17.26
CA LEU A 52 12.11 -10.60 18.39
C LEU A 52 11.13 -9.69 19.14
N GLU A 53 10.23 -9.04 18.43
CA GLU A 53 9.25 -8.10 19.01
C GLU A 53 8.04 -8.80 19.63
N GLN A 54 7.57 -9.90 19.02
CA GLN A 54 6.30 -10.55 19.39
C GLN A 54 6.47 -11.97 19.96
N GLY A 55 7.65 -12.57 19.85
CA GLY A 55 7.97 -13.90 20.39
C GLY A 55 7.49 -15.10 19.55
N LYS A 56 6.85 -14.87 18.40
CA LYS A 56 6.33 -15.96 17.54
C LYS A 56 7.46 -16.70 16.79
N PRO A 57 7.31 -18.00 16.49
CA PRO A 57 8.31 -18.74 15.72
C PRO A 57 8.62 -18.11 14.36
N LEU A 58 9.89 -18.15 13.94
CA LEU A 58 10.33 -17.51 12.68
C LEU A 58 9.54 -17.99 11.45
N ALA A 59 9.20 -19.28 11.39
CA ALA A 59 8.41 -19.83 10.29
C ALA A 59 7.01 -19.22 10.19
N GLU A 60 6.35 -19.04 11.34
CA GLU A 60 5.05 -18.35 11.43
C GLU A 60 5.19 -16.89 11.03
N ALA A 61 6.24 -16.22 11.53
CA ALA A 61 6.49 -14.83 11.22
C ALA A 61 6.70 -14.58 9.72
N LYS A 62 7.50 -15.43 9.06
CA LYS A 62 7.68 -15.38 7.61
C LYS A 62 6.37 -15.59 6.86
N GLY A 63 5.54 -16.53 7.31
CA GLY A 63 4.22 -16.78 6.75
C GLY A 63 3.34 -15.52 6.78
N GLU A 64 3.32 -14.82 7.91
CA GLU A 64 2.57 -13.57 8.06
C GLU A 64 3.14 -12.43 7.19
N ILE A 65 4.47 -12.31 7.05
CA ILE A 65 5.06 -11.34 6.10
C ILE A 65 4.65 -11.64 4.66
N ALA A 66 4.68 -12.90 4.22
CA ALA A 66 4.21 -13.28 2.88
C ALA A 66 2.72 -13.03 2.70
N TYR A 67 1.92 -13.33 3.72
CA TYR A 67 0.49 -13.06 3.71
C TYR A 67 0.20 -11.55 3.57
N ALA A 68 0.85 -10.72 4.37
CA ALA A 68 0.76 -9.26 4.27
C ALA A 68 1.20 -8.75 2.88
N ALA A 69 2.31 -9.27 2.35
CA ALA A 69 2.84 -8.91 1.04
C ALA A 69 1.83 -9.24 -0.09
N SER A 70 1.09 -10.35 0.02
CA SER A 70 0.09 -10.74 -0.98
C SER A 70 -1.03 -9.71 -1.17
N PHE A 71 -1.43 -9.00 -0.11
CA PHE A 71 -2.37 -7.88 -0.25
C PHE A 71 -1.78 -6.75 -1.08
N ILE A 72 -0.51 -6.39 -0.84
CA ILE A 72 0.19 -5.35 -1.57
C ILE A 72 0.30 -5.72 -3.06
N GLU A 73 0.62 -6.97 -3.37
CA GLU A 73 0.61 -7.48 -4.75
C GLU A 73 -0.78 -7.33 -5.38
N TRP A 74 -1.84 -7.78 -4.70
CA TRP A 74 -3.20 -7.70 -5.21
C TRP A 74 -3.62 -6.25 -5.49
N PHE A 75 -3.41 -5.34 -4.54
CA PHE A 75 -3.73 -3.91 -4.72
C PHE A 75 -2.85 -3.22 -5.76
N SER A 76 -1.63 -3.73 -6.02
CA SER A 76 -0.79 -3.21 -7.11
C SER A 76 -1.45 -3.41 -8.48
N GLU A 77 -2.19 -4.49 -8.64
CA GLU A 77 -2.96 -4.77 -9.85
C GLU A 77 -4.32 -4.07 -9.82
N GLU A 78 -4.99 -4.03 -8.67
CA GLU A 78 -6.26 -3.34 -8.52
C GLU A 78 -6.15 -1.83 -8.76
N ALA A 79 -4.97 -1.23 -8.55
CA ALA A 79 -4.71 0.18 -8.82
C ALA A 79 -5.13 0.62 -10.25
N LYS A 80 -5.07 -0.29 -11.23
CA LYS A 80 -5.43 -0.04 -12.64
C LYS A 80 -6.92 -0.27 -12.95
N ARG A 81 -7.70 -0.76 -11.98
CA ARG A 81 -9.11 -1.18 -12.12
C ARG A 81 -10.08 -0.30 -11.34
N VAL A 82 -9.65 0.90 -10.96
CA VAL A 82 -10.54 1.92 -10.38
C VAL A 82 -11.37 2.52 -11.52
N TYR A 83 -12.34 1.75 -12.00
CA TYR A 83 -13.25 2.14 -13.07
C TYR A 83 -14.26 3.16 -12.56
N GLY A 84 -14.60 4.10 -13.42
CA GLY A 84 -15.77 4.95 -13.26
C GLY A 84 -16.89 4.47 -14.16
N ASP A 85 -18.11 4.90 -13.85
CA ASP A 85 -19.29 4.63 -14.66
C ASP A 85 -19.66 5.84 -15.53
N VAL A 86 -20.23 5.57 -16.70
CA VAL A 86 -20.88 6.59 -17.53
C VAL A 86 -22.37 6.32 -17.51
N ILE A 87 -23.13 7.18 -16.83
CA ILE A 87 -24.59 7.06 -16.72
C ILE A 87 -25.22 8.00 -17.76
N PRO A 88 -25.99 7.48 -18.74
CA PRO A 88 -26.64 8.31 -19.75
C PRO A 88 -27.60 9.33 -19.14
N GLY A 89 -27.60 10.54 -19.68
CA GLY A 89 -28.59 11.55 -19.37
C GLY A 89 -29.97 11.16 -19.90
N HIS A 90 -31.03 11.65 -19.26
CA HIS A 90 -32.43 11.38 -19.65
C HIS A 90 -32.91 12.22 -20.84
N GLN A 91 -32.11 13.16 -21.35
CA GLN A 91 -32.49 14.05 -22.46
C GLN A 91 -31.75 13.64 -23.74
N PRO A 92 -32.43 13.63 -24.89
CA PRO A 92 -31.78 13.54 -26.18
C PRO A 92 -31.00 14.84 -26.45
N ASP A 93 -29.71 14.68 -26.79
CA ASP A 93 -28.71 15.66 -27.26
C ASP A 93 -28.99 17.16 -26.99
N LYS A 94 -28.25 17.72 -26.02
CA LYS A 94 -27.93 19.15 -25.94
C LYS A 94 -26.42 19.33 -26.05
#